data_AF-A0A2M8HL74-F1
#
_entry.id   AF-A0A2M8HL74-F1
#
_cell.length_a   1.000
_cell.length_b   1.000
_cell.length_c   1.000
_cell.angle_alpha   90.00
_cell.angle_beta   90.00
_cell.angle_gamma   90.00
#
_symmetry.space_group_name_H-M   'P 1'
#
loop_
_entity.id
_entity.type
_entity.pdbx_description
1 polymer ?
#
loop_
_entity_poly.entity_id
_entity_poly.type
_entity_poly.pdbx_seq_one_letter_code
_entity_poly.pdbx_strand_id
1 'polypeptide(L)'
;VFTSGLLCNTGKIVLSQFFQGILFKIKNEIQETEEPFYLIERKYLGYTHMEISEIILKNWNFPEELVDVVAHYSNPEDAKIDPVLVSLVHIANTLAVISGIGIDIGGISIPLSKFALDKTGVSEKDIELYFTKLPELEAHIAELINQ
;
A
#
# COMPACT_ATOMS: atom_id res chain seq x y z
N VAL A 1 7.30 -10.92 4.70
CA VAL A 1 6.37 -10.74 3.56
C VAL A 1 4.91 -10.69 4.01
N PHE A 2 4.30 -11.77 4.53
CA PHE A 2 2.86 -11.77 4.90
C PHE A 2 2.48 -10.64 5.87
N THR A 3 3.15 -10.55 7.03
CA THR A 3 2.93 -9.49 8.03
C THR A 3 3.15 -8.10 7.44
N SER A 4 4.11 -7.95 6.53
CA SER A 4 4.43 -6.69 5.87
C SER A 4 3.27 -6.21 4.98
N GLY A 5 2.64 -7.12 4.23
CA GLY A 5 1.46 -6.81 3.43
C GLY A 5 0.21 -6.54 4.27
N LEU A 6 0.07 -7.21 5.42
CA LEU A 6 -1.04 -6.95 6.34
C LEU A 6 -0.96 -5.56 6.99
N LEU A 7 0.25 -5.09 7.29
CA LEU A 7 0.49 -3.84 8.00
C LEU A 7 0.74 -2.64 7.08
N CYS A 8 0.95 -2.83 5.77
CA CYS A 8 1.40 -1.76 4.85
C CYS A 8 0.48 -0.53 4.87
N ASN A 9 -0.82 -0.73 5.10
CA ASN A 9 -1.85 0.30 5.05
C ASN A 9 -2.41 0.70 6.44
N THR A 10 -1.75 0.39 7.57
CA THR A 10 -2.28 0.69 8.91
C THR A 10 -2.60 2.17 9.14
N GLY A 11 -1.81 3.09 8.56
CA GLY A 11 -2.06 4.52 8.64
C GLY A 11 -3.41 4.94 8.04
N LYS A 12 -3.87 4.26 6.98
CA LYS A 12 -5.19 4.52 6.38
C LYS A 12 -6.34 4.18 7.33
N ILE A 13 -6.19 3.14 8.14
CA ILE A 13 -7.17 2.76 9.17
C ILE A 13 -7.31 3.90 10.18
N VAL A 14 -6.18 4.43 10.67
CA VAL A 14 -6.17 5.56 11.61
C VAL A 14 -6.79 6.80 10.97
N LEU A 15 -6.44 7.11 9.72
CA LEU A 15 -7.06 8.24 9.01
C LEU A 15 -8.58 8.10 8.90
N SER A 16 -9.07 6.91 8.55
CA SER A 16 -10.50 6.62 8.41
C SER A 16 -11.28 6.75 9.73
N GLN A 17 -10.62 6.47 10.86
CA GLN A 17 -11.26 6.51 12.17
C GLN A 17 -11.28 7.92 12.77
N PHE A 18 -10.19 8.68 12.63
CA PHE A 18 -10.02 9.94 13.36
C PHE A 18 -10.20 11.20 12.49
N PHE A 19 -10.13 11.09 11.16
CA PHE A 19 -10.07 12.25 10.26
C PHE A 19 -11.15 12.25 9.18
N GLN A 20 -12.31 11.64 9.43
CA GLN A 20 -13.41 11.49 8.46
C GLN A 20 -13.81 12.80 7.77
N GLY A 21 -13.92 13.91 8.52
CA GLY A 21 -14.26 15.21 7.95
C GLY A 21 -13.18 15.79 7.01
N ILE A 22 -11.92 15.47 7.24
CA ILE A 22 -10.80 15.87 6.37
C ILE A 22 -10.76 14.97 5.14
N LEU A 23 -11.00 13.67 5.30
CA LEU A 23 -11.06 12.72 4.18
C LEU A 23 -12.12 13.11 3.14
N PHE A 24 -13.24 13.71 3.56
CA PHE A 24 -14.23 14.26 2.62
C PHE A 24 -13.65 15.39 1.75
N LYS A 25 -12.87 16.30 2.35
CA LYS A 25 -12.22 17.39 1.60
C LYS A 25 -11.16 16.87 0.65
N ILE A 26 -10.33 15.93 1.14
CA ILE A 26 -9.31 15.24 0.34
C ILE A 26 -9.98 14.55 -0.86
N LYS A 27 -11.07 13.83 -0.64
CA LYS A 27 -11.82 13.14 -1.71
C LYS A 27 -12.30 14.09 -2.80
N ASN A 28 -12.83 15.26 -2.41
CA ASN A 28 -13.28 16.25 -3.39
C ASN A 28 -12.11 16.83 -4.17
N GLU A 29 -11.00 17.14 -3.51
CA GLU A 29 -9.82 17.69 -4.19
C GLU A 29 -9.22 16.70 -5.19
N ILE A 30 -9.13 15.41 -4.84
CA ILE A 30 -8.65 14.35 -5.74
C ILE A 30 -9.48 14.27 -7.03
N GLN A 31 -10.78 14.60 -6.99
CA GLN A 31 -11.62 14.61 -8.18
C GLN A 31 -11.38 15.83 -9.09
N GLU A 32 -10.76 16.88 -8.56
CA GLU A 32 -10.54 18.16 -9.23
C GLU A 32 -9.08 18.37 -9.67
N THR A 33 -8.15 17.51 -9.24
CA THR A 33 -6.71 17.62 -9.49
C THR A 33 -6.09 16.32 -10.00
N GLU A 34 -4.97 16.42 -10.70
CA GLU A 34 -4.12 15.28 -11.09
C GLU A 34 -2.92 15.11 -10.13
N GLU A 35 -2.90 15.85 -9.02
CA GLU A 35 -1.82 15.74 -8.03
C GLU A 35 -1.79 14.35 -7.38
N PRO A 36 -0.58 13.79 -7.14
CA PRO A 36 -0.41 12.56 -6.38
C PRO A 36 -1.09 12.61 -5.02
N PHE A 37 -1.77 11.51 -4.66
CA PHE A 37 -2.54 11.40 -3.40
C PHE A 37 -1.74 11.81 -2.16
N TYR A 38 -0.48 11.39 -2.05
CA TYR A 38 0.36 11.70 -0.88
C TYR A 38 0.64 13.20 -0.70
N LEU A 39 0.65 14.00 -1.79
CA LEU A 39 0.80 15.45 -1.69
C LEU A 39 -0.46 16.10 -1.14
N ILE A 40 -1.62 15.60 -1.55
CA ILE A 40 -2.92 16.06 -1.05
C ILE A 40 -3.05 15.68 0.43
N GLU A 41 -2.68 14.46 0.83
CA GLU A 41 -2.64 14.08 2.24
C GLU A 41 -1.77 15.03 3.05
N ARG A 42 -0.55 15.30 2.59
CA ARG A 42 0.36 16.22 3.27
C ARG A 42 -0.21 17.63 3.35
N LYS A 43 -0.89 18.12 2.32
CA LYS A 43 -1.55 19.43 2.32
C LYS A 43 -2.61 19.57 3.41
N TYR A 44 -3.43 18.54 3.62
CA TYR A 44 -4.55 18.59 4.57
C TYR A 44 -4.18 18.14 5.99
N LEU A 45 -3.28 17.17 6.13
CA LEU A 45 -2.97 16.51 7.39
C LEU A 45 -1.58 16.87 7.93
N GLY A 46 -0.71 17.45 7.11
CA GLY A 46 0.71 17.68 7.40
C GLY A 46 1.59 16.43 7.23
N TYR A 47 0.96 15.25 7.13
CA TYR A 47 1.62 13.95 7.03
C TYR A 47 0.89 13.05 6.03
N THR A 48 1.59 12.05 5.50
CA THR A 48 1.02 11.00 4.64
C THR A 48 0.57 9.80 5.47
N HIS A 49 -0.29 8.94 4.91
CA HIS A 49 -0.64 7.69 5.57
C HIS A 49 0.59 6.79 5.80
N MET A 50 1.60 6.85 4.93
CA MET A 50 2.85 6.10 5.08
C MET A 50 3.65 6.57 6.30
N GLU A 51 3.77 7.89 6.52
CA GLU A 51 4.43 8.44 7.70
C GLU A 51 3.69 8.07 8.99
N ILE A 52 2.35 8.04 8.95
CA ILE A 52 1.54 7.58 10.09
C ILE A 52 1.79 6.10 10.36
N SER A 53 1.78 5.24 9.34
CA SER A 53 2.11 3.81 9.47
C SER A 53 3.50 3.61 10.07
N GLU A 54 4.50 4.37 9.60
CA GLU A 54 5.88 4.30 10.08
C GLU A 54 5.96 4.60 11.59
N ILE A 55 5.31 5.68 12.04
CA ILE A 55 5.27 6.06 13.46
C ILE A 55 4.60 4.97 14.30
N ILE A 56 3.49 4.40 13.82
CA ILE A 56 2.75 3.34 14.54
C ILE A 56 3.61 2.10 14.70
N LEU A 57 4.22 1.61 13.61
CA LEU A 57 5.04 0.40 13.65
C LEU A 57 6.27 0.57 14.53
N LYS A 58 6.92 1.73 14.50
CA LYS A 58 8.02 2.07 15.42
C LYS A 58 7.56 2.05 16.88
N ASN A 59 6.43 2.67 17.18
CA ASN A 59 5.88 2.69 18.55
C ASN A 59 5.48 1.30 19.06
N TRP A 60 5.10 0.40 18.15
CA TRP A 60 4.78 -1.00 18.46
C TRP A 60 6.02 -1.91 18.52
N ASN A 61 7.23 -1.35 18.32
CA ASN A 61 8.51 -2.08 18.28
C ASN A 61 8.55 -3.19 17.21
N PHE A 62 7.94 -2.95 16.04
CA PHE A 62 8.13 -3.85 14.90
C PHE A 62 9.56 -3.74 14.33
N PRO A 63 10.07 -4.80 13.67
CA PRO A 63 11.37 -4.79 13.03
C PRO A 63 11.54 -3.67 12.00
N GLU A 64 12.75 -3.13 11.87
CA GLU A 64 13.05 -2.00 10.98
C GLU A 64 12.74 -2.31 9.51
N GLU A 65 12.83 -3.57 9.10
CA GLU A 65 12.45 -4.03 7.76
C GLU A 65 10.96 -3.82 7.47
N LEU A 66 10.08 -3.96 8.47
CA LEU A 66 8.65 -3.72 8.30
C LEU A 66 8.31 -2.24 8.32
N VAL A 67 9.07 -1.46 9.09
CA VAL A 67 9.02 -0.01 9.10
C VAL A 67 9.43 0.55 7.73
N ASP A 68 10.50 0.00 7.13
CA ASP A 68 10.97 0.33 5.79
C ASP A 68 9.89 0.05 4.73
N VAL A 69 9.18 -1.08 4.84
CA VAL A 69 8.04 -1.41 3.97
C VAL A 69 6.94 -0.36 4.02
N VAL A 70 6.42 -0.02 5.21
CA VAL A 70 5.30 0.93 5.30
C VAL A 70 5.70 2.34 4.82
N ALA A 71 6.97 2.70 4.94
CA ALA A 71 7.48 4.00 4.52
C ALA A 71 7.69 4.08 2.99
N HIS A 72 8.05 2.96 2.34
CA HIS A 72 8.58 2.97 0.98
C HIS A 72 7.87 2.05 -0.02
N TYR A 73 6.82 1.31 0.35
CA TYR A 73 6.15 0.39 -0.59
C TYR A 73 5.57 1.09 -1.84
N SER A 74 5.26 2.39 -1.79
CA SER A 74 4.82 3.15 -2.97
C SER A 74 5.99 3.53 -3.90
N ASN A 75 7.21 3.59 -3.38
CA ASN A 75 8.44 4.00 -4.05
C ASN A 75 9.60 3.07 -3.63
N PRO A 76 9.61 1.81 -4.10
CA PRO A 76 10.55 0.78 -3.63
C PRO A 76 12.02 1.13 -3.85
N GLU A 77 12.32 2.06 -4.77
CA GLU A 77 13.65 2.61 -5.02
C GLU A 77 14.24 3.34 -3.79
N ASP A 78 13.37 3.86 -2.91
CA ASP A 78 13.77 4.60 -1.71
C ASP A 78 13.99 3.70 -0.49
N ALA A 79 13.81 2.38 -0.64
CA ALA A 79 14.00 1.40 0.42
C ALA A 79 15.43 1.43 0.97
N LYS A 80 15.57 1.34 2.31
CA LYS A 80 16.84 1.51 3.00
C LYS A 80 17.36 0.25 3.67
N ILE A 81 16.47 -0.64 4.11
CA ILE A 81 16.82 -1.80 4.93
C ILE A 81 16.69 -3.09 4.11
N ASP A 82 15.51 -3.34 3.53
CA ASP A 82 15.25 -4.52 2.71
C ASP A 82 14.50 -4.17 1.42
N PRO A 83 15.23 -3.73 0.37
CA PRO A 83 14.64 -3.39 -0.91
C PRO A 83 13.89 -4.54 -1.58
N VAL A 84 14.26 -5.81 -1.29
CA VAL A 84 13.57 -6.98 -1.86
C VAL A 84 12.19 -7.12 -1.20
N LEU A 85 12.12 -7.02 0.12
CA LEU A 85 10.86 -7.10 0.84
C LEU A 85 9.91 -5.95 0.47
N VAL A 86 10.43 -4.72 0.39
CA VAL A 86 9.66 -3.54 -0.05
C VAL A 86 9.14 -3.75 -1.47
N SER A 87 9.97 -4.27 -2.38
CA SER A 87 9.58 -4.58 -3.76
C SER A 87 8.49 -5.65 -3.85
N LEU A 88 8.55 -6.70 -3.03
CA LEU A 88 7.52 -7.74 -3.00
C LEU A 88 6.17 -7.16 -2.55
N VAL A 89 6.17 -6.31 -1.52
CA VAL A 89 4.94 -5.67 -1.02
C VAL A 89 4.40 -4.67 -2.04
N HIS A 90 5.27 -3.90 -2.69
CA HIS A 90 4.91 -3.02 -3.80
C HIS A 90 4.16 -3.79 -4.91
N ILE A 91 4.76 -4.87 -5.42
CA ILE A 91 4.14 -5.70 -6.48
C ILE A 91 2.80 -6.24 -6.02
N ALA A 92 2.74 -6.87 -4.82
CA ALA A 92 1.51 -7.46 -4.31
C ALA A 92 0.39 -6.43 -4.12
N ASN A 93 0.70 -5.26 -3.55
CA ASN A 93 -0.27 -4.18 -3.36
C ASN A 93 -0.77 -3.65 -4.71
N THR A 94 0.13 -3.41 -5.66
CA THR A 94 -0.23 -2.90 -6.99
C THR A 94 -1.11 -3.89 -7.75
N LEU A 95 -0.81 -5.19 -7.72
CA LEU A 95 -1.65 -6.21 -8.35
C LEU A 95 -3.05 -6.29 -7.71
N ALA A 96 -3.13 -6.26 -6.38
CA ALA A 96 -4.42 -6.25 -5.69
C ALA A 96 -5.28 -5.03 -6.09
N VAL A 97 -4.69 -3.83 -6.08
CA VAL A 97 -5.38 -2.57 -6.42
C VAL A 97 -5.84 -2.57 -7.88
N ILE A 98 -5.01 -3.02 -8.83
CA ILE A 98 -5.38 -3.12 -10.25
C ILE A 98 -6.51 -4.12 -10.47
N SER A 99 -6.56 -5.21 -9.68
CA SER A 99 -7.67 -6.17 -9.69
C SER A 99 -8.98 -5.65 -9.09
N GLY A 100 -9.01 -4.42 -8.58
CA GLY A 100 -10.20 -3.86 -7.93
C GLY A 100 -10.27 -4.13 -6.42
N ILE A 101 -9.26 -4.78 -5.84
CA ILE A 101 -9.23 -5.16 -4.43
C ILE A 101 -8.58 -4.04 -3.63
N GLY A 102 -9.24 -3.59 -2.57
CA GLY A 102 -8.65 -2.61 -1.65
C GLY A 102 -8.44 -1.21 -2.25
N ILE A 103 -9.15 -0.88 -3.34
CA ILE A 103 -9.20 0.49 -3.86
C ILE A 103 -9.81 1.42 -2.81
N ASP A 104 -9.10 2.49 -2.47
CA ASP A 104 -9.57 3.53 -1.57
C ASP A 104 -9.73 4.89 -2.30
N ILE A 105 -9.87 5.97 -1.53
CA ILE A 105 -10.02 7.33 -2.08
C ILE A 105 -8.83 7.80 -2.91
N GLY A 106 -7.64 7.20 -2.72
CA GLY A 106 -6.42 7.47 -3.49
C GLY A 106 -6.36 6.72 -4.82
N GLY A 107 -7.34 5.86 -5.11
CA GLY A 107 -7.50 5.20 -6.40
C GLY A 107 -6.32 4.29 -6.81
N ILE A 108 -6.18 4.09 -8.12
CA ILE A 108 -5.07 3.32 -8.72
C ILE A 108 -3.95 4.31 -9.05
N SER A 109 -3.19 4.74 -8.05
CA SER A 109 -2.19 5.81 -8.20
C SER A 109 -0.74 5.33 -8.22
N ILE A 110 -0.48 4.05 -7.95
CA ILE A 110 0.88 3.51 -7.83
C ILE A 110 1.20 2.66 -9.07
N PRO A 111 2.05 3.14 -10.00
CA PRO A 111 2.48 2.33 -11.13
C PRO A 111 3.42 1.21 -10.66
N LEU A 112 3.38 0.08 -11.36
CA LEU A 112 4.29 -1.03 -11.10
C LEU A 112 5.75 -0.61 -11.41
N SER A 113 6.61 -0.64 -10.40
CA SER A 113 8.02 -0.26 -10.51
C SER A 113 8.83 -1.34 -11.23
N LYS A 114 9.58 -0.92 -12.25
CA LYS A 114 10.58 -1.77 -12.92
C LYS A 114 11.68 -2.20 -11.95
N PHE A 115 12.11 -1.31 -11.04
CA PHE A 115 13.10 -1.65 -10.01
C PHE A 115 12.60 -2.81 -9.14
N ALA A 116 11.32 -2.81 -8.76
CA ALA A 116 10.74 -3.88 -7.97
C ALA A 116 10.75 -5.24 -8.71
N LEU A 117 10.40 -5.23 -10.00
CA LEU A 117 10.46 -6.42 -10.85
C LEU A 117 11.89 -6.95 -10.99
N ASP A 118 12.84 -6.07 -11.32
CA ASP A 118 14.25 -6.42 -11.48
C ASP A 118 14.85 -6.96 -10.17
N LYS A 119 14.45 -6.41 -9.01
CA LYS A 119 14.93 -6.84 -7.69
C LYS A 119 14.40 -8.18 -7.24
N THR A 120 13.16 -8.50 -7.57
CA THR A 120 12.48 -9.71 -7.12
C THR A 120 12.62 -10.86 -8.12
N GLY A 121 12.93 -10.56 -9.39
CA GLY A 121 12.95 -11.53 -10.48
C GLY A 121 11.57 -11.94 -10.95
N VAL A 122 10.51 -11.27 -10.49
CA VAL A 122 9.13 -11.52 -10.93
C VAL A 122 9.00 -11.15 -12.40
N SER A 123 8.62 -12.13 -13.22
CA SER A 123 8.43 -11.94 -14.65
C SER A 123 6.98 -11.56 -14.99
N GLU A 124 6.76 -11.12 -16.22
CA GLU A 124 5.41 -10.85 -16.75
C GLU A 124 4.52 -12.11 -16.71
N LYS A 125 5.10 -13.30 -16.95
CA LYS A 125 4.38 -14.58 -16.83
C LYS A 125 3.95 -14.89 -15.40
N ASP A 126 4.76 -14.51 -14.42
CA ASP A 126 4.40 -14.67 -13.01
C ASP A 126 3.24 -13.74 -12.65
N ILE A 127 3.26 -12.51 -13.14
CA ILE A 127 2.17 -11.54 -12.97
C ILE A 127 0.86 -12.09 -13.56
N GLU A 128 0.89 -12.59 -14.80
CA GLU A 128 -0.27 -13.24 -15.43
C GLU A 128 -0.78 -14.40 -14.58
N LEU A 129 0.12 -15.27 -14.11
CA LEU A 129 -0.24 -16.39 -13.24
C LEU A 129 -0.88 -15.91 -11.93
N TYR A 130 -0.33 -14.88 -11.30
CA TYR A 130 -0.89 -14.33 -10.06
C TYR A 130 -2.30 -13.79 -10.28
N PHE A 131 -2.56 -13.07 -11.37
CA PHE A 131 -3.91 -12.62 -11.71
C PHE A 131 -4.90 -13.77 -11.86
N THR A 132 -4.49 -14.91 -12.44
CA THR A 132 -5.38 -16.09 -12.54
C THR A 132 -5.74 -16.70 -11.18
N LYS A 133 -4.90 -16.51 -10.16
CA LYS A 133 -5.09 -17.06 -8.81
C LYS A 133 -5.82 -16.13 -7.85
N LEU A 134 -5.89 -14.83 -8.15
CA LEU A 134 -6.51 -13.84 -7.26
C LEU A 134 -7.96 -14.18 -6.87
N PRO A 135 -8.85 -14.62 -7.78
CA PRO A 135 -10.24 -14.93 -7.41
C PRO A 135 -10.35 -16.06 -6.38
N GLU A 136 -9.50 -17.09 -6.50
CA GLU A 136 -9.45 -18.19 -5.54
C GLU A 136 -8.94 -17.70 -4.18
N LEU A 137 -7.89 -16.87 -4.18
CA LEU A 137 -7.34 -16.31 -2.95
C LEU A 137 -8.35 -15.41 -2.23
N GLU A 138 -9.09 -14.58 -2.96
CA GLU A 138 -10.18 -13.75 -2.40
C GLU A 138 -11.25 -14.59 -1.71
N ALA A 139 -11.68 -15.70 -2.33
CA ALA A 139 -12.67 -16.59 -1.74
C ALA A 139 -12.19 -17.17 -0.39
N HIS A 140 -10.93 -17.62 -0.33
CA HIS A 140 -10.33 -18.12 0.91
C HIS A 140 -10.20 -17.03 1.99
N ILE A 141 -9.82 -15.80 1.61
CA ILE A 141 -9.75 -14.68 2.55
C ILE A 141 -11.14 -14.35 3.10
N ALA A 142 -12.18 -14.36 2.27
CA ALA A 142 -13.56 -14.12 2.70
C ALA A 142 -14.05 -15.19 3.69
N GLU A 143 -13.67 -16.45 3.50
CA GLU A 143 -13.99 -17.52 4.46
C GLU A 143 -13.31 -17.29 5.81
N LEU A 144 -12.06 -16.83 5.84
CA LEU A 144 -11.33 -16.54 7.08
C LEU A 144 -11.92 -15.37 7.88
N ILE A 145 -12.46 -14.35 7.20
CA ILE A 145 -13.04 -13.17 7.86
C ILE A 145 -14.42 -13.47 8.45
N ASN A 146 -15.16 -14.43 7.87
CA ASN A 146 -16.52 -14.78 8.28
C ASN A 146 -16.58 -15.91 9.33
N GLN A 147 -15.44 -16.37 9.84
CA GLN A 147 -15.32 -17.31 10.96
C GLN A 147 -15.19 -16.57 12.29
#